data_AF-A0A6M0KYG2-F1
#
_entry.id   AF-A0A6M0KYG2-F1
#
_cell.length_a   1.000
_cell.length_b   1.000
_cell.length_c   1.000
_cell.angle_alpha   90.00
_cell.angle_beta   90.00
_cell.angle_gamma   90.00
#
_symmetry.space_group_name_H-M   'P 1'
#
loop_
_entity.id
_entity.type
_entity.pdbx_description
1 polymer ?
#
loop_
_entity_poly.entity_id
_entity_poly.type
_entity_poly.pdbx_seq_one_letter_code
_entity_poly.pdbx_strand_id
1 'polypeptide(L)'
;WNNAYVRGISILPKGLEYNATFYKPKEEKIIENLKEHVLTRDREIEELREQLKNIKAVEVPQNLKETQEEKEAKIVEEAIEKDDGINYDDLDFKELIKTVTKEFGATSEPICNGVKGWQKETEFYINSYNKLTILSPTGQVAQLKNPIEIGDFWKYLDKNRHQIGKVTDFTKKLDVDELNKRYGEMDIILNDTKFKIYKIKKVKDGVQVSMKSSDNGNIAMLSRDGEAIVFGIEECEKVLLGLRG
;
A
#
# COMPACT_ATOMS: atom_id res chain seq x y z
N TRP A 1 -17.81 -42.37 -36.57
CA TRP A 1 -17.49 -41.50 -35.42
C TRP A 1 -17.29 -42.38 -34.20
N ASN A 2 -16.11 -42.34 -33.58
CA ASN A 2 -15.70 -43.21 -32.48
C ASN A 2 -15.73 -42.49 -31.13
N ASN A 3 -16.21 -43.23 -30.12
CA ASN A 3 -15.95 -43.16 -28.67
C ASN A 3 -16.31 -41.90 -27.86
N ALA A 4 -17.26 -42.08 -26.94
CA ALA A 4 -17.24 -41.46 -25.62
C ALA A 4 -17.73 -42.47 -24.56
N TYR A 5 -16.80 -43.28 -24.04
CA TYR A 5 -16.96 -43.98 -22.77
C TYR A 5 -16.71 -42.99 -21.63
N VAL A 6 -17.73 -42.61 -20.87
CA VAL A 6 -17.56 -42.14 -19.49
C VAL A 6 -18.66 -42.77 -18.63
N ARG A 7 -18.34 -43.86 -17.93
CA ARG A 7 -19.18 -44.38 -16.84
C ARG A 7 -18.87 -43.55 -15.59
N GLY A 8 -19.75 -42.62 -15.24
CA GLY A 8 -19.68 -41.91 -13.96
C GLY A 8 -20.07 -42.86 -12.82
N ILE A 9 -19.19 -43.04 -11.84
CA ILE A 9 -19.50 -43.76 -10.60
C ILE A 9 -20.27 -42.81 -9.69
N SER A 10 -21.51 -43.17 -9.33
CA SER A 10 -22.31 -42.44 -8.34
C SER A 10 -21.80 -42.76 -6.94
N ILE A 11 -21.40 -41.72 -6.19
CA ILE A 11 -21.03 -41.87 -4.78
C ILE A 11 -22.33 -42.01 -3.97
N LEU A 12 -22.47 -43.13 -3.28
CA LEU A 12 -23.64 -43.40 -2.44
C LEU A 12 -23.67 -42.45 -1.23
N PRO A 13 -24.86 -42.08 -0.71
CA PRO A 13 -25.00 -41.14 0.41
C PRO A 13 -24.16 -41.48 1.66
N LYS A 14 -23.97 -42.77 1.97
CA LYS A 14 -23.09 -43.21 3.08
C LYS A 14 -21.60 -42.90 2.87
N GLY A 15 -21.15 -42.73 1.62
CA GLY A 15 -19.79 -42.31 1.30
C GLY A 15 -19.52 -40.82 1.60
N LEU A 16 -20.57 -39.99 1.63
CA LEU A 16 -20.47 -38.59 2.05
C LEU A 16 -20.31 -38.46 3.57
N GLU A 17 -21.00 -39.30 4.34
CA GLU A 17 -20.92 -39.29 5.81
C GLU A 17 -19.55 -39.74 6.34
N TYR A 18 -18.93 -40.74 5.72
CA TYR A 18 -17.63 -41.28 6.18
C TYR A 18 -16.47 -40.28 6.04
N ASN A 19 -16.54 -39.36 5.08
CA ASN A 19 -15.50 -38.37 4.81
C ASN A 19 -15.56 -37.14 5.74
N ALA A 20 -16.74 -36.80 6.28
CA ALA A 20 -16.91 -35.64 7.15
C ALA A 20 -16.36 -35.87 8.57
N THR A 21 -16.37 -37.12 9.05
CA THR A 21 -15.86 -37.46 10.39
C THR A 21 -14.33 -37.49 10.50
N PHE A 22 -13.60 -37.63 9.39
CA PHE A 22 -12.12 -37.62 9.38
C PHE A 22 -11.52 -36.19 9.40
N TYR A 23 -12.33 -35.17 9.11
CA TYR A 23 -11.95 -33.76 9.00
C TYR A 23 -12.61 -32.90 10.08
N LYS A 24 -12.54 -33.31 11.34
CA LYS A 24 -12.73 -32.35 12.45
C LYS A 24 -11.36 -31.90 12.93
N PRO A 25 -10.89 -30.69 12.56
CA PRO A 25 -9.72 -30.09 13.19
C PRO A 25 -9.96 -30.02 14.71
N LYS A 26 -8.92 -30.17 15.52
CA LYS A 26 -9.00 -29.90 16.96
C LYS A 26 -9.09 -28.37 17.14
N GLU A 27 -10.28 -27.82 16.90
CA GLU A 27 -10.58 -26.37 16.93
C GLU A 27 -10.12 -25.71 18.22
N GLU A 28 -10.19 -26.40 19.36
CA GLU A 28 -9.71 -25.91 20.65
C GLU A 28 -8.22 -25.57 20.63
N LYS A 29 -7.39 -26.43 19.99
CA LYS A 29 -5.94 -26.23 19.90
C LYS A 29 -5.56 -25.09 18.95
N ILE A 30 -6.41 -24.83 17.95
CA ILE A 30 -6.24 -23.71 17.01
C ILE A 30 -6.67 -22.40 17.68
N ILE A 31 -7.79 -22.40 18.41
CA ILE A 31 -8.28 -21.24 19.15
C ILE A 31 -7.30 -20.83 20.26
N GLU A 32 -6.72 -21.80 20.98
CA GLU A 32 -5.75 -21.52 22.05
C GLU A 32 -4.45 -20.91 21.49
N ASN A 33 -3.95 -21.45 20.38
CA ASN A 33 -2.77 -20.91 19.70
C ASN A 33 -3.03 -19.50 19.11
N LEU A 34 -4.23 -19.26 18.56
CA LEU A 34 -4.64 -17.93 18.11
C LEU A 34 -4.72 -16.92 19.27
N LYS A 35 -5.21 -17.32 20.45
CA LYS A 35 -5.25 -16.46 21.63
C LYS A 35 -3.86 -16.09 22.15
N GLU A 36 -2.92 -17.04 22.17
CA GLU A 36 -1.52 -16.76 22.54
C GLU A 36 -0.83 -15.82 21.54
N HIS A 37 -1.11 -15.98 20.24
CA HIS A 37 -0.59 -15.08 19.20
C HIS A 37 -1.14 -13.64 19.28
N VAL A 38 -2.40 -13.47 19.71
CA VAL A 38 -2.99 -12.14 19.91
C VAL A 38 -2.37 -11.46 21.14
N LEU A 39 -2.23 -12.19 22.26
CA LEU A 39 -1.62 -11.69 23.50
C LEU A 39 -0.15 -11.26 23.32
N THR A 40 0.62 -12.00 22.53
CA THR A 40 2.01 -11.64 22.22
C THR A 40 2.10 -10.40 21.34
N ARG A 41 1.22 -10.26 20.35
CA ARG A 41 1.17 -9.06 19.50
C ARG A 41 0.71 -7.81 20.22
N ASP A 42 -0.24 -7.92 21.15
CA ASP A 42 -0.67 -6.77 21.95
C ASP A 42 0.46 -6.24 22.84
N ARG A 43 1.34 -7.13 23.35
CA ARG A 43 2.56 -6.71 24.07
C ARG A 43 3.58 -6.03 23.17
N GLU A 44 3.82 -6.56 21.96
CA GLU A 44 4.72 -5.90 20.99
C GLU A 44 4.20 -4.51 20.58
N ILE A 45 2.88 -4.34 20.45
CA ILE A 45 2.26 -3.04 20.15
C ILE A 45 2.46 -2.04 21.30
N GLU A 46 2.33 -2.47 22.56
CA GLU A 46 2.59 -1.61 23.73
C GLU A 46 4.07 -1.19 23.80
N GLU A 47 5.01 -2.12 23.61
CA GLU A 47 6.45 -1.81 23.60
C GLU A 47 6.81 -0.83 22.46
N LEU A 48 6.24 -1.02 21.26
CA LEU A 48 6.46 -0.12 20.13
C LEU A 48 5.81 1.26 20.35
N ARG A 49 4.65 1.34 21.02
CA ARG A 49 4.01 2.60 21.39
C ARG A 49 4.84 3.38 22.42
N GLU A 50 5.48 2.69 23.35
CA GLU A 50 6.38 3.30 24.33
C GLU A 50 7.64 3.88 23.67
N GLN A 51 8.16 3.21 22.63
CA GLN A 51 9.31 3.68 21.83
C GLN A 51 8.97 4.91 20.96
N LEU A 52 7.75 5.01 20.43
CA LEU A 52 7.31 6.13 19.57
C LEU A 52 7.06 7.43 20.34
N LYS A 53 6.90 7.38 21.67
CA LYS A 53 6.60 8.54 22.53
C LYS A 53 7.72 9.59 22.58
N ASN A 54 8.90 9.28 22.05
CA ASN A 54 10.11 10.11 22.10
C ASN A 54 10.35 10.96 20.85
N ILE A 55 9.52 10.86 19.81
CA ILE A 55 9.63 11.69 18.61
C ILE A 55 8.57 12.80 18.68
N LYS A 56 8.98 14.07 18.57
CA LYS A 56 8.06 15.22 18.58
C LYS A 56 8.22 16.07 17.32
N ALA A 57 7.09 16.52 16.78
CA ALA A 57 7.04 17.62 15.83
C ALA A 57 7.08 18.96 16.60
N VAL A 58 7.82 19.94 16.09
CA VAL A 58 7.85 21.30 16.65
C VAL A 58 7.28 22.25 15.62
N GLU A 59 6.30 23.06 16.02
CA GLU A 59 5.79 24.18 15.25
C GLU A 59 6.81 25.33 15.28
N VAL A 60 7.23 25.83 14.11
CA VAL A 60 8.06 27.04 14.02
C VAL A 60 7.15 28.23 13.68
N PRO A 61 7.30 29.39 14.36
CA PRO A 61 6.49 30.57 14.08
C PRO A 61 6.78 31.13 12.68
N GLN A 62 5.71 31.46 11.96
CA GLN A 62 5.75 32.19 10.69
C GLN A 62 6.41 33.56 10.86
N ASN A 63 7.52 33.74 10.17
CA ASN A 63 7.95 35.04 9.65
C ASN A 63 8.87 34.77 8.46
N LEU A 64 8.41 35.08 7.25
CA LEU A 64 9.19 35.69 6.15
C LEU A 64 8.42 35.55 4.81
N LYS A 65 7.79 36.67 4.43
CA LYS A 65 7.70 37.26 3.08
C LYS A 65 7.55 36.33 1.86
N GLU A 66 6.39 36.48 1.22
CA GLU A 66 6.09 36.16 -0.19
C GLU A 66 7.30 36.35 -1.11
N THR A 67 7.97 35.27 -1.50
CA THR A 67 8.97 35.33 -2.58
C THR A 67 9.06 34.00 -3.32
N GLN A 68 8.91 34.05 -4.65
CA GLN A 68 9.28 33.06 -5.68
C GLN A 68 8.76 31.59 -5.59
N GLU A 69 8.42 31.05 -4.42
CA GLU A 69 7.99 29.65 -4.26
C GLU A 69 6.63 29.34 -4.91
N GLU A 70 5.70 30.30 -5.00
CA GLU A 70 4.41 30.10 -5.68
C GLU A 70 4.55 29.93 -7.20
N LYS A 71 5.60 30.48 -7.82
CA LYS A 71 5.84 30.28 -9.26
C LYS A 71 6.42 28.90 -9.55
N GLU A 72 7.22 28.35 -8.64
CA GLU A 72 7.74 26.99 -8.76
C GLU A 72 6.69 25.93 -8.40
N ALA A 73 5.74 26.22 -7.50
CA ALA A 73 4.59 25.35 -7.23
C ALA A 73 3.75 25.13 -8.51
N LYS A 74 3.60 26.16 -9.34
CA LYS A 74 2.88 26.10 -10.62
C LYS A 74 3.59 25.26 -11.69
N ILE A 75 4.92 25.12 -11.62
CA ILE A 75 5.72 24.34 -12.57
C ILE A 75 5.74 22.85 -12.17
N VAL A 76 5.54 22.53 -10.87
CA VAL A 76 5.49 21.13 -10.39
C VAL A 76 4.13 20.47 -10.70
N GLU A 77 3.04 21.23 -10.74
CA GLU A 77 1.75 20.73 -11.28
C GLU A 77 1.86 20.27 -12.74
N GLU A 78 2.86 20.71 -13.50
CA GLU A 78 3.11 20.28 -14.88
C GLU A 78 4.03 19.05 -15.00
N ALA A 79 4.82 18.71 -13.96
CA ALA A 79 5.75 17.57 -13.98
C ALA A 79 5.15 16.28 -13.42
N ILE A 80 4.06 16.39 -12.66
CA ILE A 80 3.18 15.27 -12.35
C ILE A 80 2.29 15.15 -13.58
N GLU A 81 2.47 14.11 -14.40
CA GLU A 81 1.51 13.78 -15.45
C GLU A 81 0.12 13.93 -14.85
N LYS A 82 -0.69 14.84 -15.40
CA LYS A 82 -2.11 14.90 -15.05
C LYS A 82 -2.66 13.51 -15.32
N ASP A 83 -2.88 12.78 -14.24
CA ASP A 83 -3.58 11.52 -14.29
C ASP A 83 -5.00 11.88 -14.72
N ASP A 84 -5.31 11.69 -16.00
CA ASP A 84 -6.65 11.88 -16.57
C ASP A 84 -7.62 10.77 -16.07
N GLY A 85 -7.31 10.14 -14.94
CA GLY A 85 -7.97 9.00 -14.35
C GLY A 85 -9.04 9.36 -13.33
N ILE A 86 -9.92 8.40 -13.07
CA ILE A 86 -10.99 8.47 -12.09
C ILE A 86 -10.41 8.88 -10.72
N ASN A 87 -10.96 9.95 -10.12
CA ASN A 87 -10.63 10.26 -8.73
C ASN A 87 -11.25 9.20 -7.81
N TYR A 88 -10.41 8.29 -7.32
CA TYR A 88 -10.82 7.24 -6.43
C TYR A 88 -11.11 7.72 -5.01
N ASP A 89 -10.62 8.88 -4.57
CA ASP A 89 -10.72 9.32 -3.17
C ASP A 89 -12.16 9.66 -2.75
N ASP A 90 -13.03 10.01 -3.70
CA ASP A 90 -14.42 10.42 -3.42
C ASP A 90 -15.42 9.25 -3.39
N LEU A 91 -15.01 8.04 -3.82
CA LEU A 91 -15.91 6.89 -3.96
C LEU A 91 -16.24 6.24 -2.60
N ASP A 92 -17.45 5.72 -2.43
CA ASP A 92 -17.70 4.83 -1.29
C ASP A 92 -17.00 3.47 -1.49
N PHE A 93 -16.84 2.68 -0.43
CA PHE A 93 -16.11 1.40 -0.50
C PHE A 93 -16.69 0.41 -1.51
N LYS A 94 -18.02 0.36 -1.67
CA LYS A 94 -18.66 -0.56 -2.62
C LYS A 94 -18.50 -0.06 -4.05
N GLU A 95 -18.61 1.24 -4.24
CA GLU A 95 -18.41 1.90 -5.52
C GLU A 95 -16.96 1.79 -5.97
N LEU A 96 -16.00 1.96 -5.07
CA LEU A 96 -14.58 1.71 -5.31
C LEU A 96 -14.34 0.31 -5.89
N ILE A 97 -14.79 -0.74 -5.18
CA ILE A 97 -14.62 -2.13 -5.63
C ILE A 97 -15.23 -2.32 -7.02
N LYS A 98 -16.43 -1.79 -7.25
CA LYS A 98 -17.14 -1.93 -8.52
C LYS A 98 -16.40 -1.23 -9.65
N THR A 99 -15.92 -0.01 -9.41
CA THR A 99 -15.20 0.80 -10.40
C THR A 99 -13.85 0.17 -10.74
N VAL A 100 -13.03 -0.17 -9.75
CA VAL A 100 -11.73 -0.84 -9.96
C VAL A 100 -11.91 -2.17 -10.68
N THR A 101 -12.90 -2.98 -10.27
CA THR A 101 -13.18 -4.26 -10.93
C THR A 101 -13.61 -4.06 -12.39
N LYS A 102 -14.38 -3.01 -12.68
CA LYS A 102 -14.84 -2.71 -14.04
C LYS A 102 -13.69 -2.24 -14.94
N GLU A 103 -12.84 -1.35 -14.45
CA GLU A 103 -11.69 -0.85 -15.22
C GLU A 103 -10.67 -1.95 -15.48
N PHE A 104 -10.17 -2.60 -14.44
CA PHE A 104 -9.03 -3.51 -14.55
C PHE A 104 -9.43 -4.96 -14.83
N GLY A 105 -10.63 -5.37 -14.44
CA GLY A 105 -11.07 -6.77 -14.57
C GLY A 105 -11.19 -7.24 -16.02
N ALA A 106 -11.53 -6.35 -16.95
CA ALA A 106 -11.66 -6.70 -18.36
C ALA A 106 -10.33 -6.64 -19.12
N THR A 107 -9.42 -5.75 -18.73
CA THR A 107 -8.16 -5.50 -19.46
C THR A 107 -7.04 -6.43 -19.00
N SER A 108 -7.15 -7.02 -17.80
CA SER A 108 -6.04 -7.74 -17.14
C SER A 108 -4.80 -6.86 -16.95
N GLU A 109 -4.98 -5.54 -16.93
CA GLU A 109 -3.93 -4.60 -16.57
C GLU A 109 -3.69 -4.64 -15.06
N PRO A 110 -2.46 -4.36 -14.62
CA PRO A 110 -2.16 -4.27 -13.20
C PRO A 110 -2.87 -3.05 -12.60
N ILE A 111 -3.44 -3.23 -11.42
CA ILE A 111 -4.10 -2.18 -10.64
C ILE A 111 -3.05 -1.20 -10.12
N CYS A 112 -1.98 -1.72 -9.54
CA CYS A 112 -0.80 -0.99 -9.07
C CYS A 112 0.35 -1.97 -8.83
N ASN A 113 1.56 -1.45 -8.71
CA ASN A 113 2.72 -2.28 -8.37
C ASN A 113 3.67 -1.61 -7.37
N GLY A 114 3.19 -0.99 -6.29
CA GLY A 114 4.07 -0.35 -5.30
C GLY A 114 3.37 -0.07 -3.98
N VAL A 115 3.79 -0.78 -2.92
CA VAL A 115 3.04 -0.80 -1.65
C VAL A 115 3.97 -0.88 -0.43
N LYS A 116 3.69 -0.07 0.59
CA LYS A 116 4.36 -0.17 1.90
C LYS A 116 4.07 -1.53 2.55
N GLY A 117 5.12 -2.28 2.87
CA GLY A 117 5.04 -3.59 3.51
C GLY A 117 5.04 -4.80 2.55
N TRP A 118 4.95 -4.57 1.24
CA TRP A 118 5.15 -5.60 0.21
C TRP A 118 6.48 -5.37 -0.52
N GLN A 119 6.92 -6.37 -1.30
CA GLN A 119 8.02 -6.14 -2.24
C GLN A 119 7.56 -5.12 -3.27
N LYS A 120 8.43 -4.15 -3.58
CA LYS A 120 8.04 -2.98 -4.38
C LYS A 120 7.48 -3.41 -5.71
N GLU A 121 8.11 -4.33 -6.43
CA GLU A 121 7.63 -4.78 -7.75
C GLU A 121 6.49 -5.83 -7.68
N THR A 122 5.73 -5.90 -6.59
CA THR A 122 4.58 -6.80 -6.49
C THR A 122 3.40 -6.22 -7.26
N GLU A 123 2.92 -6.93 -8.27
CA GLU A 123 1.84 -6.48 -9.14
C GLU A 123 0.51 -7.12 -8.75
N PHE A 124 -0.56 -6.31 -8.73
CA PHE A 124 -1.90 -6.77 -8.39
C PHE A 124 -2.79 -6.74 -9.64
N TYR A 125 -3.47 -7.85 -9.90
CA TYR A 125 -4.37 -8.00 -11.05
C TYR A 125 -5.76 -8.43 -10.61
N ILE A 126 -6.77 -7.96 -11.34
CA ILE A 126 -8.12 -8.52 -11.32
C ILE A 126 -8.37 -9.09 -12.71
N ASN A 127 -8.83 -10.34 -12.76
CA ASN A 127 -9.28 -10.92 -14.03
C ASN A 127 -10.79 -10.76 -14.24
N SER A 128 -11.26 -11.17 -15.42
CA SER A 128 -12.67 -11.07 -15.83
C SER A 128 -13.65 -11.89 -14.97
N TYR A 129 -13.13 -12.76 -14.10
CA TYR A 129 -13.91 -13.52 -13.12
C TYR A 129 -13.83 -12.92 -11.71
N ASN A 130 -13.36 -11.67 -11.59
CA ASN A 130 -13.15 -10.94 -10.34
C ASN A 130 -12.21 -11.66 -9.36
N LYS A 131 -11.28 -12.47 -9.87
CA LYS A 131 -10.27 -13.12 -9.04
C LYS A 131 -9.04 -12.24 -8.94
N LEU A 132 -8.57 -12.09 -7.71
CA LEU A 132 -7.37 -11.34 -7.38
C LEU A 132 -6.13 -12.21 -7.54
N THR A 133 -5.20 -11.74 -8.36
CA THR A 133 -3.91 -12.37 -8.58
C THR A 133 -2.81 -11.41 -8.17
N ILE A 134 -1.86 -11.93 -7.40
CA ILE A 134 -0.69 -11.21 -6.91
C ILE A 134 0.52 -11.85 -7.59
N LEU A 135 1.27 -11.05 -8.34
CA LEU A 135 2.52 -11.47 -8.97
C LEU A 135 3.68 -10.88 -8.19
N SER A 136 4.50 -11.73 -7.60
CA SER A 136 5.73 -11.29 -6.93
C SER A 136 6.83 -10.95 -7.97
N PRO A 137 7.83 -10.13 -7.60
CA PRO A 137 9.01 -9.87 -8.42
C PRO A 137 9.78 -11.15 -8.82
N THR A 138 9.67 -12.21 -8.01
CA THR A 138 10.32 -13.50 -8.28
C THR A 138 9.57 -14.36 -9.31
N GLY A 139 8.45 -13.88 -9.84
CA GLY A 139 7.59 -14.61 -10.76
C GLY A 139 6.61 -15.58 -10.07
N GLN A 140 6.61 -15.65 -8.74
CA GLN A 140 5.60 -16.43 -8.02
C GLN A 140 4.24 -15.76 -8.13
N VAL A 141 3.23 -16.56 -8.47
CA VAL A 141 1.84 -16.13 -8.62
C VAL A 141 1.02 -16.68 -7.46
N ALA A 142 0.37 -15.80 -6.70
CA ALA A 142 -0.61 -16.15 -5.69
C ALA A 142 -1.99 -15.68 -6.15
N GLN A 143 -2.98 -16.58 -6.16
CA GLN A 143 -4.37 -16.22 -6.43
C GLN A 143 -5.17 -16.35 -5.15
N LEU A 144 -5.75 -15.24 -4.70
CA LEU A 144 -6.58 -15.22 -3.50
C LEU A 144 -7.92 -15.89 -3.82
N LYS A 145 -8.26 -16.91 -3.03
CA LYS A 145 -9.54 -17.64 -3.13
C LYS A 145 -10.37 -17.52 -1.86
N ASN A 146 -9.72 -17.20 -0.74
CA ASN A 146 -10.37 -17.05 0.54
C ASN A 146 -11.12 -15.70 0.60
N PRO A 147 -12.43 -15.69 0.89
CA PRO A 147 -13.20 -14.44 1.02
C PRO A 147 -12.62 -13.45 2.03
N ILE A 148 -11.97 -13.93 3.10
CA ILE A 148 -11.35 -13.07 4.12
C ILE A 148 -10.15 -12.32 3.52
N GLU A 149 -9.24 -13.05 2.86
CA GLU A 149 -8.05 -12.47 2.21
C GLU A 149 -8.44 -11.49 1.10
N ILE A 150 -9.47 -11.82 0.32
CA ILE A 150 -10.03 -10.92 -0.69
C ILE A 150 -10.57 -9.64 -0.04
N GLY A 151 -11.30 -9.77 1.07
CA GLY A 151 -11.81 -8.63 1.83
C GLY A 151 -10.70 -7.75 2.39
N ASP A 152 -9.63 -8.35 2.91
CA ASP A 152 -8.48 -7.63 3.45
C ASP A 152 -7.68 -6.92 2.35
N PHE A 153 -7.55 -7.51 1.16
CA PHE A 153 -7.02 -6.84 -0.02
C PHE A 153 -7.82 -5.59 -0.36
N TRP A 154 -9.16 -5.66 -0.41
CA TRP A 154 -9.97 -4.50 -0.77
C TRP A 154 -9.89 -3.39 0.27
N LYS A 155 -9.90 -3.72 1.58
CA LYS A 155 -9.66 -2.73 2.65
C LYS A 155 -8.27 -2.11 2.55
N TYR A 156 -7.28 -2.89 2.12
CA TYR A 156 -5.93 -2.41 1.89
C TYR A 156 -5.91 -1.43 0.70
N LEU A 157 -6.51 -1.79 -0.43
CA LEU A 157 -6.56 -0.95 -1.63
C LEU A 157 -7.32 0.35 -1.36
N ASP A 158 -8.40 0.27 -0.59
CA ASP A 158 -9.18 1.41 -0.10
C ASP A 158 -8.35 2.42 0.72
N LYS A 159 -7.38 1.94 1.51
CA LYS A 159 -6.45 2.81 2.23
C LYS A 159 -5.35 3.42 1.36
N ASN A 160 -5.12 2.85 0.18
CA ASN A 160 -4.05 3.24 -0.74
C ASN A 160 -4.62 3.64 -2.11
N ARG A 161 -5.80 4.28 -2.12
CA ARG A 161 -6.51 4.73 -3.34
C ARG A 161 -5.62 5.56 -4.26
N HIS A 162 -4.74 6.37 -3.68
CA HIS A 162 -3.75 7.18 -4.38
C HIS A 162 -2.72 6.39 -5.22
N GLN A 163 -2.65 5.05 -5.08
CA GLN A 163 -1.80 4.16 -5.87
C GLN A 163 -2.54 3.44 -7.00
N ILE A 164 -3.88 3.50 -7.03
CA ILE A 164 -4.66 2.82 -8.08
C ILE A 164 -4.32 3.45 -9.44
N GLY A 165 -4.06 2.61 -10.45
CA GLY A 165 -3.61 3.01 -11.78
C GLY A 165 -2.10 3.30 -11.87
N LYS A 166 -1.40 3.46 -10.73
CA LYS A 166 0.03 3.80 -10.73
C LYS A 166 0.87 2.53 -10.87
N VAL A 167 1.45 2.37 -12.06
CA VAL A 167 2.43 1.34 -12.38
C VAL A 167 3.81 2.00 -12.53
N THR A 168 4.69 1.73 -11.58
CA THR A 168 6.04 2.25 -11.53
C THR A 168 7.03 1.25 -12.11
N ASP A 169 7.97 1.73 -12.91
CA ASP A 169 9.14 0.96 -13.33
C ASP A 169 10.25 1.09 -12.29
N PHE A 170 10.34 0.11 -11.38
CA PHE A 170 11.38 0.07 -10.35
C PHE A 170 12.78 -0.25 -10.87
N THR A 171 12.92 -0.69 -12.12
CA THR A 171 14.23 -0.99 -12.73
C THR A 171 14.99 0.27 -13.12
N LYS A 172 14.26 1.38 -13.33
CA LYS A 172 14.87 2.68 -13.61
C LYS A 172 15.69 3.17 -12.42
N LYS A 173 16.86 3.73 -12.72
CA LYS A 173 17.78 4.28 -11.72
C LYS A 173 17.08 5.35 -10.89
N LEU A 174 17.21 5.26 -9.57
CA LEU A 174 16.60 6.18 -8.64
C LEU A 174 17.31 7.55 -8.71
N ASP A 175 16.57 8.59 -9.06
CA ASP A 175 16.94 10.00 -8.98
C ASP A 175 15.84 10.82 -8.29
N VAL A 176 16.00 12.13 -8.22
CA VAL A 176 15.04 13.00 -7.50
C VAL A 176 13.69 13.05 -8.19
N ASP A 177 13.67 13.05 -9.52
CA ASP A 177 12.43 13.10 -10.30
C ASP A 177 11.69 11.76 -10.16
N GLU A 178 12.43 10.66 -10.24
CA GLU A 178 11.90 9.32 -10.01
C GLU A 178 11.38 9.16 -8.57
N LEU A 179 12.08 9.69 -7.56
CA LEU A 179 11.58 9.70 -6.18
C LEU A 179 10.24 10.44 -6.04
N ASN A 180 10.10 11.61 -6.69
CA ASN A 180 8.82 12.33 -6.69
C ASN A 180 7.73 11.57 -7.44
N LYS A 181 8.06 10.91 -8.56
CA LYS A 181 7.09 10.09 -9.32
C LYS A 181 6.60 8.90 -8.49
N ARG A 182 7.50 8.20 -7.81
CA ARG A 182 7.20 6.97 -7.06
C ARG A 182 6.51 7.22 -5.73
N TYR A 183 6.90 8.28 -5.04
CA TYR A 183 6.50 8.50 -3.64
C TYR A 183 5.76 9.83 -3.43
N GLY A 184 5.60 10.65 -4.47
CA GLY A 184 4.73 11.81 -4.43
C GLY A 184 3.31 11.39 -4.07
N GLU A 185 2.65 12.19 -3.24
CA GLU A 185 1.30 11.94 -2.73
C GLU A 185 1.13 10.69 -1.86
N MET A 186 2.22 9.99 -1.55
CA MET A 186 2.17 8.85 -0.65
C MET A 186 1.72 9.31 0.74
N ASP A 187 0.72 8.63 1.29
CA ASP A 187 0.29 8.84 2.67
C ASP A 187 1.27 8.16 3.63
N ILE A 188 1.75 8.93 4.61
CA ILE A 188 2.66 8.49 5.66
C ILE A 188 2.08 8.89 7.02
N ILE A 189 2.32 8.05 8.02
CA ILE A 189 1.90 8.29 9.40
C ILE A 189 3.15 8.52 10.23
N LEU A 190 3.23 9.69 10.86
CA LEU A 190 4.30 10.06 11.78
C LEU A 190 3.67 10.52 13.09
N ASN A 191 4.02 9.87 14.21
CA ASN A 191 3.47 10.18 15.55
C ASN A 191 1.93 10.27 15.55
N ASP A 192 1.28 9.25 15.01
CA ASP A 192 -0.19 9.16 14.85
C ASP A 192 -0.84 10.26 14.00
N THR A 193 -0.04 11.14 13.38
CA THR A 193 -0.51 12.20 12.49
C THR A 193 -0.32 11.78 11.04
N LYS A 194 -1.34 12.00 10.21
CA LYS A 194 -1.30 11.70 8.79
C LYS A 194 -0.70 12.86 8.00
N PHE A 195 0.26 12.52 7.15
CA PHE A 195 0.85 13.44 6.20
C PHE A 195 0.84 12.83 4.82
N LYS A 196 0.81 13.67 3.81
CA LYS A 196 0.98 13.30 2.42
C LYS A 196 2.33 13.84 1.95
N ILE A 197 3.14 13.03 1.27
CA ILE A 197 4.40 13.51 0.71
C ILE A 197 4.09 14.57 -0.35
N TYR A 198 4.59 15.78 -0.13
CA TYR A 198 4.33 16.92 -1.00
C TYR A 198 5.40 17.05 -2.08
N LYS A 199 6.69 17.04 -1.68
CA LYS A 199 7.81 17.21 -2.61
C LYS A 199 9.11 16.67 -2.04
N ILE A 200 9.94 16.10 -2.91
CA ILE A 200 11.31 15.69 -2.61
C ILE A 200 12.24 16.62 -3.40
N LYS A 201 13.03 17.45 -2.71
CA LYS A 201 13.93 18.44 -3.33
C LYS A 201 15.38 18.02 -3.20
N LYS A 202 16.18 18.27 -4.24
CA LYS A 202 17.64 18.11 -4.19
C LYS A 202 18.28 19.25 -3.39
N VAL A 203 19.22 18.90 -2.53
CA VAL A 203 20.12 19.83 -1.83
C VAL A 203 21.57 19.43 -2.06
N LYS A 204 22.54 20.25 -1.60
CA LYS A 204 23.97 20.02 -1.85
C LYS A 204 24.42 18.58 -1.54
N ASP A 205 23.95 18.04 -0.43
CA ASP A 205 24.43 16.76 0.11
C ASP A 205 23.39 15.62 0.03
N GLY A 206 22.31 15.79 -0.74
CA GLY A 206 21.27 14.75 -0.86
C GLY A 206 19.90 15.29 -1.24
N VAL A 207 18.87 14.77 -0.57
CA VAL A 207 17.47 15.17 -0.76
C VAL A 207 16.77 15.48 0.55
N GLN A 208 15.82 16.41 0.50
CA GLN A 208 14.92 16.75 1.61
C GLN A 208 13.48 16.45 1.22
N VAL A 209 12.68 16.00 2.18
CA VAL A 209 11.28 15.63 1.99
C VAL A 209 10.38 16.68 2.67
N SER A 210 9.52 17.31 1.88
CA SER A 210 8.43 18.15 2.34
C SER A 210 7.14 17.34 2.34
N MET A 211 6.33 17.50 3.38
CA MET A 211 5.11 16.75 3.64
C MET A 211 4.00 17.74 3.93
N LYS A 212 2.79 17.47 3.44
CA LYS A 212 1.59 18.26 3.71
C LYS A 212 0.77 17.55 4.78
N SER A 213 0.47 18.22 5.89
CA SER A 213 -0.44 17.69 6.90
C SER A 213 -1.84 17.54 6.32
N SER A 214 -2.46 16.39 6.55
CA SER A 214 -3.85 16.13 6.12
C SER A 214 -4.87 16.98 6.88
N ASP A 215 -4.53 17.47 8.08
CA ASP A 215 -5.48 18.14 8.98
C ASP A 215 -5.62 19.64 8.70
N ASN A 216 -4.52 20.32 8.42
CA ASN A 216 -4.48 21.78 8.24
C ASN A 216 -3.88 22.22 6.89
N GLY A 217 -3.42 21.27 6.06
CA GLY A 217 -2.82 21.54 4.77
C GLY A 217 -1.44 22.21 4.84
N ASN A 218 -0.86 22.39 6.03
CA ASN A 218 0.45 23.01 6.19
C ASN A 218 1.55 22.10 5.66
N ILE A 219 2.54 22.71 5.02
CA ILE A 219 3.72 22.02 4.52
C ILE A 219 4.81 22.07 5.61
N ALA A 220 5.28 20.91 6.03
CA ALA A 220 6.37 20.73 6.96
C ALA A 220 7.51 19.95 6.30
N MET A 221 8.75 20.21 6.71
CA MET A 221 9.88 19.37 6.31
C MET A 221 10.11 18.25 7.32
N LEU A 222 10.53 17.10 6.82
CA LEU A 222 10.95 15.99 7.66
C LEU A 222 12.24 16.39 8.40
N SER A 223 12.17 16.39 9.73
CA SER A 223 13.24 16.89 10.61
C SER A 223 13.53 15.90 11.74
N ARG A 224 14.75 15.95 12.28
CA ARG A 224 15.20 15.23 13.48
C ARG A 224 15.86 16.25 14.39
N ASP A 225 15.48 16.25 15.67
CA ASP A 225 16.01 17.19 16.68
C ASP A 225 15.88 18.68 16.28
N GLY A 226 14.84 19.02 15.51
CA GLY A 226 14.58 20.38 15.04
C GLY A 226 15.35 20.79 13.77
N GLU A 227 16.22 19.93 13.25
CA GLU A 227 16.97 20.17 12.01
C GLU A 227 16.41 19.36 10.84
N ALA A 228 16.38 19.97 9.66
CA ALA A 228 15.92 19.34 8.44
C ALA A 228 16.86 18.18 8.05
N ILE A 229 16.31 16.97 7.89
CA ILE A 229 17.14 15.81 7.55
C ILE A 229 17.46 15.85 6.06
N VAL A 230 18.74 15.68 5.73
CA VAL A 230 19.20 15.44 4.36
C VAL A 230 19.48 13.95 4.21
N PHE A 231 18.76 13.31 3.29
CA PHE A 231 18.92 11.89 3.00
C PHE A 231 19.77 11.68 1.75
N GLY A 232 20.54 10.60 1.71
CA GLY A 232 20.97 10.02 0.44
C GLY A 232 19.75 9.56 -0.38
N ILE A 233 19.87 9.46 -1.72
CA ILE A 233 18.74 9.08 -2.60
C ILE A 233 18.15 7.71 -2.20
N GLU A 234 18.98 6.69 -2.04
CA GLU A 234 18.53 5.34 -1.62
C GLU A 234 18.05 5.30 -0.17
N GLU A 235 18.63 6.15 0.68
CA GLU A 235 18.27 6.25 2.09
C GLU A 235 16.89 6.86 2.26
N CYS A 236 16.57 7.90 1.47
CA CYS A 236 15.27 8.53 1.40
C CYS A 236 14.20 7.48 1.10
N GLU A 237 14.42 6.67 0.06
CA GLU A 237 13.50 5.61 -0.33
C GLU A 237 13.20 4.62 0.81
N LYS A 238 14.22 4.18 1.53
CA LYS A 238 14.06 3.25 2.67
C LYS A 238 13.25 3.87 3.81
N VAL A 239 13.45 5.17 4.07
CA VAL A 239 12.71 5.91 5.10
C VAL A 239 11.24 6.05 4.74
N LEU A 240 10.93 6.44 3.49
CA LEU A 240 9.54 6.59 3.03
C LEU A 240 8.76 5.28 3.11
N LEU A 241 9.43 4.16 2.83
CA LEU A 241 8.85 2.82 2.92
C LEU A 241 8.77 2.29 4.35
N GLY A 242 9.32 2.99 5.35
CA GLY A 242 9.38 2.50 6.73
C GLY A 242 10.27 1.27 6.90
N LEU A 243 11.25 1.08 6.02
CA LEU A 243 12.21 -0.03 6.07
C LEU A 243 13.42 0.27 6.97
N ARG A 244 13.45 1.45 7.57
CA ARG A 244 14.48 1.88 8.52
C ARG A 244 13.79 2.27 9.83
N GLY A 245 14.02 1.47 10.86
CA GLY A 245 13.79 1.83 12.26
C GLY A 245 14.93 2.68 12.79
#